data_AF-A0A673TXU0-F1
#
_entry.id   AF-A0A673TXU0-F1
#
_cell.length_a   1.000
_cell.length_b   1.000
_cell.length_c   1.000
_cell.angle_alpha   90.00
_cell.angle_beta   90.00
_cell.angle_gamma   90.00
#
_symmetry.space_group_name_H-M   'P 1'
#
loop_
_entity.id
_entity.type
_entity.pdbx_description
1 polymer ?
#
loop_
_entity_poly.entity_id
_entity_poly.type
_entity_poly.pdbx_seq_one_letter_code
_entity_poly.pdbx_strand_id
1 'polypeptide(L)'
;MAAPAFTARLYSFLFRRTSTFALTIAVGALFFERAFDQGADAIYEHINEGKLWKQIGPQDGRQGGGLPVSSANKILKWMGKLGLRPTGGPFSASLRRKP
;
A
#
# COMPACT_ATOMS: atom_id res chain seq x y z
N MET A 1 -9.90 34.83 37.30
CA MET A 1 -9.47 35.06 35.91
C MET A 1 -9.94 33.88 35.07
N ALA A 2 -10.76 34.12 34.04
CA ALA A 2 -11.24 33.04 33.16
C ALA A 2 -10.10 32.51 32.29
N ALA A 3 -10.03 31.19 32.11
CA ALA A 3 -9.05 30.57 31.24
C ALA A 3 -9.28 31.01 29.78
N PRO A 4 -8.23 31.34 29.01
CA PRO A 4 -8.41 31.79 27.64
C PRO A 4 -8.97 30.65 26.78
N ALA A 5 -9.88 31.01 25.87
CA ALA A 5 -10.49 30.11 24.91
C ALA A 5 -9.42 29.35 24.11
N PHE A 6 -9.74 28.12 23.70
CA PHE A 6 -8.82 27.26 22.97
C PHE A 6 -8.26 27.92 21.70
N THR A 7 -9.11 28.62 20.95
CA THR A 7 -8.72 29.41 19.76
C THR A 7 -7.74 30.52 20.09
N ALA A 8 -7.93 31.22 21.22
CA ALA A 8 -7.02 32.26 21.68
C ALA A 8 -5.63 31.69 22.04
N ARG A 9 -5.59 30.48 22.61
CA ARG A 9 -4.33 29.76 22.88
C ARG A 9 -3.62 29.39 21.58
N LEU A 10 -4.32 28.78 20.62
CA LEU A 10 -3.76 28.45 19.31
C LEU A 10 -3.20 29.67 18.59
N TYR A 11 -3.95 30.78 18.60
CA TYR A 11 -3.50 32.03 18.00
C TYR A 11 -2.19 32.51 18.63
N SER A 12 -2.13 32.54 19.97
CA SER A 12 -0.95 33.01 20.69
C SER A 12 0.30 32.14 20.47
N PHE A 13 0.14 30.82 20.28
CA PHE A 13 1.25 29.88 20.15
C PHE A 13 1.70 29.63 18.72
N LEU A 14 0.75 29.48 17.78
CA LEU A 14 1.05 29.03 16.42
C LEU A 14 0.97 30.17 15.40
N PHE A 15 -0.02 31.07 15.55
CA PHE A 15 -0.38 32.05 14.52
C PHE A 15 0.12 33.48 14.80
N ARG A 16 0.69 33.76 15.97
CA ARG A 16 1.15 35.10 16.36
C ARG A 16 2.48 35.51 15.72
N ARG A 17 3.39 34.57 15.45
CA ARG A 17 4.68 34.83 14.78
C ARG A 17 4.66 34.23 13.38
N THR A 18 5.12 34.97 12.37
CA THR A 18 5.12 34.53 10.96
C THR A 18 5.96 33.27 10.75
N SER A 19 7.06 33.08 11.48
CA SER A 19 7.90 31.89 11.42
C SER A 19 7.22 30.63 11.98
N THR A 20 6.55 30.74 13.14
CA THR A 20 5.79 29.61 13.72
C THR A 20 4.55 29.30 12.89
N PHE A 21 3.95 30.33 12.28
CA PHE A 21 2.82 30.18 11.38
C PHE A 21 3.19 29.36 10.14
N ALA A 22 4.26 29.75 9.45
CA ALA A 22 4.75 29.01 8.28
C ALA A 22 5.13 27.57 8.63
N LEU A 23 5.80 27.36 9.77
CA LEU A 23 6.13 26.02 10.26
C LEU A 23 4.87 25.19 10.53
N THR A 24 3.84 25.78 11.15
CA THR A 24 2.57 25.11 11.44
C THR A 24 1.87 24.70 10.15
N ILE A 25 1.88 25.55 9.11
CA ILE A 25 1.32 25.22 7.79
C ILE A 25 2.12 24.09 7.13
N ALA A 26 3.45 24.17 7.12
CA ALA A 26 4.29 23.15 6.47
C ALA A 26 4.10 21.78 7.12
N VAL A 27 4.13 21.71 8.46
CA VAL A 27 3.86 20.48 9.20
C VAL A 27 2.42 20.02 8.96
N GLY A 28 1.44 20.94 9.06
CA GLY A 28 0.04 20.65 8.81
C GLY A 28 -0.20 20.05 7.42
N ALA A 29 0.46 20.56 6.39
CA ALA A 29 0.36 20.07 5.03
C ALA A 29 0.89 18.64 4.88
N LEU A 30 2.05 18.31 5.48
CA LEU A 30 2.61 16.96 5.42
C LEU A 30 1.71 15.91 6.11
N PHE A 31 1.11 16.28 7.24
CA PHE A 31 0.14 15.41 7.91
C PHE A 31 -1.16 15.31 7.13
N PHE A 32 -1.63 16.43 6.57
CA PHE A 32 -2.84 16.49 5.77
C PHE A 32 -2.74 15.63 4.53
N GLU A 33 -1.62 15.68 3.79
CA GLU A 33 -1.36 14.85 2.61
C GLU A 33 -1.63 13.37 2.90
N ARG A 34 -0.97 12.82 3.94
CA ARG A 34 -1.10 11.39 4.27
C ARG A 34 -2.49 11.00 4.76
N ALA A 35 -3.12 11.85 5.56
CA ALA A 35 -4.45 11.57 6.08
C ALA A 35 -5.52 11.71 4.99
N PHE A 36 -5.37 12.70 4.12
CA PHE A 36 -6.30 12.99 3.05
C PHE A 36 -6.21 11.95 1.95
N ASP A 37 -5.01 11.55 1.51
CA ASP A 37 -4.86 10.50 0.49
C ASP A 37 -5.53 9.19 0.94
N GLN A 38 -5.21 8.73 2.15
CA GLN A 38 -5.81 7.50 2.69
C GLN A 38 -7.32 7.64 2.92
N GLY A 39 -7.77 8.79 3.42
CA GLY A 39 -9.18 9.06 3.66
C GLY A 39 -9.99 9.14 2.36
N ALA A 40 -9.48 9.85 1.36
CA ALA A 40 -10.10 10.02 0.06
C ALA A 40 -10.15 8.69 -0.70
N ASP A 41 -9.07 7.90 -0.68
CA ASP A 41 -9.05 6.56 -1.25
C ASP A 41 -10.07 5.66 -0.58
N ALA A 42 -10.14 5.65 0.76
CA ALA A 42 -11.12 4.85 1.49
C ALA A 42 -12.57 5.24 1.14
N ILE A 43 -12.86 6.54 1.07
CA ILE A 43 -14.19 7.03 0.68
C ILE A 43 -14.51 6.64 -0.76
N TYR A 44 -13.54 6.81 -1.67
CA TYR A 44 -13.71 6.50 -3.09
C TYR A 44 -13.91 4.99 -3.32
N GLU A 45 -13.12 4.16 -2.64
CA GLU A 45 -13.26 2.71 -2.67
C GLU A 45 -14.61 2.27 -2.12
N HIS A 46 -15.08 2.89 -1.03
CA HIS A 46 -16.39 2.60 -0.42
C HIS A 46 -17.56 2.98 -1.34
N ILE A 47 -17.49 4.14 -1.99
CA ILE A 47 -18.55 4.59 -2.91
C ILE A 47 -18.60 3.73 -4.17
N ASN A 48 -17.45 3.21 -4.61
CA ASN A 48 -17.34 2.45 -5.86
C ASN A 48 -17.10 0.94 -5.61
N GLU A 49 -17.57 0.45 -4.47
CA GLU A 49 -17.54 -0.98 -4.14
C GLU A 49 -18.16 -1.83 -5.25
N GLY A 50 -17.46 -2.90 -5.62
CA GLY A 50 -17.85 -3.83 -6.67
C GLY A 50 -17.61 -3.34 -8.10
N LYS A 51 -17.11 -2.11 -8.30
CA LYS A 51 -16.76 -1.56 -9.63
C LYS A 51 -15.26 -1.41 -9.85
N LEU A 52 -14.48 -1.33 -8.78
CA LEU A 52 -13.02 -1.17 -8.89
C LEU A 52 -12.36 -2.47 -9.32
N TRP A 53 -11.41 -2.35 -10.25
CA TRP A 53 -10.59 -3.48 -10.70
C TRP A 53 -9.96 -4.19 -9.50
N LYS A 54 -9.44 -3.44 -8.52
CA LYS A 54 -8.86 -3.93 -7.26
C LYS A 54 -9.72 -4.98 -6.54
N GLN A 55 -11.04 -4.96 -6.73
CA GLN A 55 -11.99 -5.90 -6.15
C GLN A 55 -12.39 -7.04 -7.10
N ILE A 56 -12.45 -6.78 -8.41
CA ILE A 56 -12.99 -7.72 -9.41
C ILE A 56 -11.93 -8.64 -9.99
N GLY A 57 -10.71 -8.15 -10.19
CA GLY A 57 -9.73 -8.89 -10.94
C GLY A 57 -8.90 -9.86 -10.09
N PRO A 58 -8.09 -10.72 -10.75
CA PRO A 58 -7.36 -11.77 -10.07
C PRO A 58 -6.51 -11.28 -8.89
N GLN A 59 -6.80 -11.82 -7.71
CA GLN A 59 -6.02 -11.58 -6.50
C GLN A 59 -4.72 -12.39 -6.57
N ASP A 60 -3.76 -11.92 -7.36
CA ASP A 60 -2.35 -12.18 -7.06
C ASP A 60 -1.94 -11.17 -5.99
N GLY A 61 -1.44 -11.62 -4.85
CA GLY A 61 -1.07 -10.81 -3.69
C GLY A 61 0.12 -9.86 -3.94
N ARG A 62 0.38 -9.45 -5.17
CA ARG A 62 1.25 -8.33 -5.50
C ARG A 62 0.37 -7.19 -5.99
N GLN A 63 0.54 -6.02 -5.38
CA GLN A 63 0.19 -4.74 -5.98
C GLN A 63 1.05 -4.43 -7.23
N GLY A 64 1.34 -5.43 -8.06
CA GLY A 64 2.23 -5.38 -9.20
C GLY A 64 2.06 -6.63 -10.06
N GLY A 65 1.09 -6.56 -10.99
CA GLY A 65 1.01 -7.29 -12.26
C GLY A 65 1.66 -8.68 -12.38
N GLY A 66 1.44 -9.59 -11.44
CA GLY A 66 1.83 -10.99 -11.56
C GLY A 66 0.59 -11.88 -11.79
N LEU A 67 0.76 -12.98 -12.52
CA LEU A 67 -0.31 -13.97 -12.70
C LEU A 67 -0.60 -14.67 -11.36
N PRO A 68 -1.88 -14.98 -11.06
CA PRO A 68 -2.26 -15.63 -9.81
C PRO A 68 -1.58 -17.00 -9.67
N VAL A 69 -0.75 -17.13 -8.63
CA VAL A 69 0.01 -18.35 -8.29
C VAL A 69 -0.90 -19.59 -8.13
N SER A 70 -2.19 -19.38 -7.85
CA SER A 70 -3.23 -20.42 -7.80
C SER A 70 -3.46 -21.11 -9.16
N SER A 71 -3.42 -20.36 -10.27
CA SER A 71 -3.53 -20.92 -11.62
C SER A 71 -2.28 -21.71 -11.99
N ALA A 72 -1.10 -21.22 -11.61
CA ALA A 72 0.17 -21.92 -11.83
C ALA A 72 0.22 -23.25 -11.08
N ASN A 73 -0.28 -23.32 -9.84
CA ASN A 73 -0.28 -24.55 -9.05
C ASN A 73 -1.27 -25.59 -9.58
N LYS A 74 -2.42 -25.16 -10.15
CA LYS A 74 -3.35 -26.06 -10.86
C LYS A 74 -2.70 -26.66 -12.10
N ILE A 75 -1.99 -25.83 -12.89
CA ILE A 75 -1.27 -26.27 -14.09
C ILE A 75 -0.17 -27.26 -13.71
N LEU A 76 0.64 -26.98 -12.70
CA LEU A 76 1.68 -27.89 -12.20
C LEU A 76 1.12 -29.22 -11.69
N LYS A 77 -0.07 -29.22 -11.07
CA LYS A 77 -0.75 -30.45 -10.61
C LYS A 77 -1.28 -31.27 -11.80
N TRP A 78 -1.82 -30.61 -12.83
CA TRP A 78 -2.26 -31.27 -14.06
C TRP A 78 -1.08 -31.85 -14.86
N MET A 79 0.01 -31.10 -15.02
CA MET A 79 1.26 -31.57 -15.62
C MET A 79 1.84 -32.76 -14.85
N GLY A 80 1.75 -32.77 -13.52
CA GLY A 80 2.15 -33.91 -12.70
C GLY A 80 1.33 -35.18 -12.93
N LYS A 81 0.02 -35.07 -13.18
CA LYS A 81 -0.83 -36.21 -13.56
C LYS A 81 -0.49 -36.76 -14.95
N LEU A 82 0.06 -35.94 -15.83
CA LEU A 82 0.47 -36.34 -17.18
C LEU A 82 1.93 -36.81 -17.27
N GLY A 83 2.66 -36.86 -16.14
CA GLY A 83 4.10 -37.16 -16.15
C GLY A 83 4.97 -36.06 -16.78
N LEU A 84 4.39 -34.90 -17.09
CA LEU A 84 5.04 -33.76 -17.74
C LEU A 84 5.60 -32.74 -16.74
N ARG A 85 5.88 -33.16 -15.50
CA ARG A 85 6.51 -32.28 -14.51
C ARG A 85 7.90 -31.88 -15.04
N PRO A 86 8.20 -30.58 -15.20
CA PRO A 86 9.56 -30.17 -15.53
C PRO A 86 10.46 -30.53 -14.35
N THR A 87 11.30 -31.55 -14.51
CA THR A 87 12.28 -32.01 -13.50
C THR A 87 13.49 -31.09 -13.36
N GLY A 88 13.45 -29.90 -13.99
CA GLY A 88 14.51 -28.89 -13.93
C GLY A 88 13.95 -27.52 -13.59
N GLY A 89 13.76 -27.25 -12.30
CA GLY A 89 13.66 -25.87 -11.83
C GLY A 89 15.05 -25.23 -11.78
N PRO A 90 15.17 -23.89 -11.85
CA PRO A 90 16.45 -23.17 -11.79
C PRO A 90 17.16 -23.21 -10.41
N PHE A 91 16.76 -24.12 -9.51
CA PHE A 91 17.28 -24.25 -8.15
C PHE A 91 18.12 -25.52 -7.93
N SER A 92 18.69 -26.12 -8.99
CA SER A 92 19.58 -27.29 -8.88
C SER A 92 21.07 -26.99 -9.15
N ALA A 93 21.50 -25.73 -9.13
CA ALA A 93 22.90 -25.36 -9.34
C ALA A 93 23.60 -24.85 -8.06
N SER A 94 23.42 -25.53 -6.93
CA SER A 94 24.41 -25.53 -5.85
C SER A 94 25.03 -26.91 -5.81
N LEU A 95 26.16 -27.07 -6.50
CA LEU A 95 27.22 -28.10 -6.35
C LEU A 95 27.92 -28.32 -7.70
N ARG A 96 28.79 -27.37 -8.08
CA ARG A 96 29.97 -27.72 -8.89
C ARG A 96 31.21 -27.17 -8.20
N ARG A 97 31.57 -27.78 -7.06
CA ARG A 97 32.97 -27.83 -6.63
C ARG A 97 33.73 -28.67 -7.66
N LYS A 98 34.88 -28.17 -8.12
CA LYS A 98 36.18 -28.89 -8.26
C LYS A 98 37.08 -28.16 -9.26
N PRO A 99 38.40 -28.41 -9.24
CA PRO A 99 39.23 -28.97 -8.17
C PRO A 99 39.98 -27.87 -7.40
#